data_AF-A0A7V7X3I2-F1
#
_entry.id   AF-A0A7V7X3I2-F1
#
_cell.length_a   1.000
_cell.length_b   1.000
_cell.length_c   1.000
_cell.angle_alpha   90.00
_cell.angle_beta   90.00
_cell.angle_gamma   90.00
#
_symmetry.space_group_name_H-M   'P 1'
#
loop_
_entity.id
_entity.type
_entity.pdbx_description
1 polymer ?
#
loop_
_entity_poly.entity_id
_entity_poly.type
_entity_poly.pdbx_seq_one_letter_code
_entity_poly.pdbx_strand_id
1 'polypeptide(L)'
;MFLSFEKFRNFTDGELIGSYRHSRDERYLSELFSRYAYLVYFLCNKYFETKVDSDDAAIEIFTKISNKLVEIDVKNFKSWLYHVTKNFCLDKVNKNNNIQCEFVPISDDDENLFMQFPQFDRLMGTNEDQVELLQEAVRKLDPEQKECVKLFYFKKKSYNEIMEIKQWDMDKVRSRLQNARRNIIMYLEKRGVHVKTSKV
;
A
#
# COMPACT_ATOMS: atom_id res chain seq x y z
N MET A 1 27.68 -23.21 -11.17
CA MET A 1 26.71 -22.23 -11.73
C MET A 1 26.32 -21.24 -10.63
N PHE A 2 27.27 -20.43 -10.13
CA PHE A 2 27.05 -19.46 -9.03
C PHE A 2 27.67 -18.08 -9.33
N LEU A 3 28.28 -17.90 -10.51
CA LEU A 3 29.05 -16.70 -10.86
C LEU A 3 28.19 -15.55 -11.41
N SER A 4 26.87 -15.69 -11.54
CA SER A 4 26.03 -14.63 -12.14
C SER A 4 25.40 -13.65 -11.16
N PHE A 5 25.33 -13.93 -9.85
CA PHE A 5 24.63 -13.06 -8.89
C PHE A 5 25.43 -11.84 -8.42
N GLU A 6 26.77 -11.83 -8.51
CA GLU A 6 27.56 -10.65 -8.10
C GLU A 6 27.32 -9.43 -8.99
N LYS A 7 27.07 -9.65 -10.27
CA LYS A 7 26.86 -8.55 -11.21
C LYS A 7 25.61 -7.73 -10.88
N PHE A 8 24.56 -8.37 -10.37
CA PHE A 8 23.27 -7.71 -10.11
C PHE A 8 23.19 -7.08 -8.72
N ARG A 9 24.02 -7.52 -7.76
CA ARG A 9 24.02 -7.01 -6.37
C ARG A 9 24.27 -5.50 -6.26
N ASN A 10 25.02 -4.92 -7.20
CA ASN A 10 25.33 -3.49 -7.18
C ASN A 10 24.27 -2.61 -7.84
N PHE A 11 23.28 -3.20 -8.52
CA PHE A 11 22.20 -2.45 -9.14
C PHE A 11 21.24 -1.98 -8.07
N THR A 12 20.79 -0.73 -8.18
CA THR A 12 19.64 -0.21 -7.46
C THR A 12 18.36 -0.90 -7.93
N ASP A 13 17.30 -0.84 -7.13
CA ASP A 13 16.02 -1.45 -7.52
C ASP A 13 15.47 -0.84 -8.81
N GLY A 14 15.61 0.47 -9.00
CA GLY A 14 15.21 1.15 -10.24
C GLY A 14 15.99 0.64 -11.46
N GLU A 15 17.29 0.41 -11.33
CA GLU A 15 18.10 -0.16 -12.41
C GLU A 15 17.73 -1.62 -12.72
N LEU A 16 17.43 -2.43 -11.69
CA LEU A 16 16.93 -3.80 -11.89
C LEU A 16 15.59 -3.80 -12.62
N ILE A 17 14.65 -2.96 -12.20
CA ILE A 17 13.32 -2.83 -12.81
C ILE A 17 13.43 -2.33 -14.26
N GLY A 18 14.22 -1.28 -14.50
CA GLY A 18 14.44 -0.73 -15.84
C GLY A 18 15.09 -1.76 -16.77
N SER A 19 16.10 -2.48 -16.28
CA SER A 19 16.78 -3.54 -17.05
C SER A 19 15.85 -4.70 -17.37
N TYR A 20 15.06 -5.14 -16.38
CA TYR A 20 14.04 -6.17 -16.58
C TYR A 20 12.99 -5.74 -17.61
N ARG A 21 12.47 -4.51 -17.54
CA ARG A 21 11.47 -3.99 -18.47
C ARG A 21 11.96 -4.05 -19.93
N HIS A 22 13.22 -3.68 -20.16
CA HIS A 22 13.79 -3.63 -21.51
C HIS A 22 14.19 -5.02 -22.03
N SER A 23 14.82 -5.85 -21.20
CA SER A 23 15.43 -7.11 -21.63
C SER A 23 14.55 -8.35 -21.43
N ARG A 24 13.56 -8.29 -20.53
CA ARG A 24 12.79 -9.43 -20.01
C ARG A 24 13.66 -10.55 -19.44
N ASP A 25 14.87 -10.21 -19.04
CA ASP A 25 15.79 -11.17 -18.43
C ASP A 25 15.43 -11.37 -16.97
N GLU A 26 14.91 -12.57 -16.67
CA GLU A 26 14.46 -13.02 -15.35
C GLU A 26 15.55 -12.91 -14.26
N ARG A 27 16.83 -12.80 -14.64
CA ARG A 27 17.91 -12.62 -13.67
C ARG A 27 17.82 -11.30 -12.91
N TYR A 28 17.37 -10.22 -13.55
CA TYR A 28 17.15 -8.93 -12.88
C TYR A 28 15.99 -9.02 -11.89
N LEU A 29 14.92 -9.72 -12.27
CA LEU A 29 13.75 -9.92 -11.43
C LEU A 29 14.06 -10.84 -10.25
N SER A 30 14.84 -11.90 -10.47
CA SER A 30 15.29 -12.83 -9.44
C SER A 30 16.13 -12.14 -8.36
N GLU A 31 17.09 -11.28 -8.76
CA GLU A 31 17.84 -10.46 -7.81
C GLU A 31 16.91 -9.55 -7.02
N LEU A 32 16.03 -8.79 -7.70
CA LEU A 32 15.09 -7.89 -7.05
C LEU A 32 14.20 -8.64 -6.04
N PHE A 33 13.60 -9.75 -6.43
CA PHE A 33 12.72 -10.54 -5.56
C PHE A 33 13.48 -11.18 -4.40
N SER A 34 14.72 -11.62 -4.59
CA SER A 34 15.53 -12.18 -3.51
C SER A 34 15.77 -11.18 -2.37
N ARG A 35 15.97 -9.89 -2.70
CA ARG A 35 16.13 -8.80 -1.71
C ARG A 35 14.90 -8.60 -0.85
N TYR A 36 13.72 -8.89 -1.40
CA TYR A 36 12.44 -8.60 -0.76
C TYR A 36 11.62 -9.83 -0.38
N ALA A 37 12.12 -11.04 -0.62
CA ALA A 37 11.47 -12.30 -0.26
C ALA A 37 11.04 -12.29 1.21
N TYR A 38 11.95 -11.92 2.11
CA TYR A 38 11.65 -11.86 3.54
C TYR A 38 10.49 -10.90 3.87
N LEU A 39 10.43 -9.74 3.22
CA LEU A 39 9.35 -8.76 3.43
C LEU A 39 7.99 -9.35 3.05
N VAL A 40 7.92 -9.96 1.85
CA VAL A 40 6.68 -10.54 1.33
C VAL A 40 6.23 -11.70 2.21
N TYR A 41 7.14 -12.63 2.53
CA TYR A 41 6.83 -13.76 3.42
C TYR A 41 6.41 -13.30 4.82
N PHE A 42 7.09 -12.32 5.41
CA PHE A 42 6.73 -11.78 6.71
C PHE A 42 5.30 -11.22 6.71
N LEU A 43 4.93 -10.48 5.65
CA LEU A 43 3.58 -9.94 5.53
C LEU A 43 2.54 -11.04 5.31
N CYS A 44 2.77 -12.00 4.42
CA CYS A 44 1.83 -13.10 4.21
C CYS A 44 1.57 -13.88 5.52
N ASN A 45 2.63 -14.27 6.24
CA ASN A 45 2.51 -14.98 7.52
C ASN A 45 1.81 -14.17 8.62
N LYS A 46 1.76 -12.84 8.50
CA LYS A 46 1.01 -12.00 9.43
C LYS A 46 -0.50 -12.10 9.22
N TYR A 47 -0.95 -12.40 8.00
CA TYR A 47 -2.36 -12.36 7.62
C TYR A 47 -2.98 -13.75 7.44
N PHE A 48 -2.20 -14.76 7.07
CA PHE A 48 -2.70 -16.12 6.89
C PHE A 48 -2.32 -17.01 8.07
N GLU A 49 -3.23 -17.93 8.42
CA GLU A 49 -3.06 -18.82 9.58
C GLU A 49 -2.12 -20.00 9.29
N THR A 50 -2.07 -20.45 8.03
CA THR A 50 -1.26 -21.60 7.63
C THR A 50 -0.05 -21.17 6.80
N LYS A 51 1.02 -21.96 6.91
CA LYS A 51 2.21 -21.80 6.07
C LYS A 51 1.89 -22.01 4.59
N VAL A 52 1.00 -22.95 4.27
CA VAL A 52 0.60 -23.26 2.88
C VAL A 52 -0.05 -22.04 2.23
N ASP A 53 -1.05 -21.44 2.90
CA ASP A 53 -1.72 -20.24 2.38
C ASP A 53 -0.74 -19.06 2.24
N SER A 54 0.20 -18.93 3.17
CA SER A 54 1.23 -17.88 3.13
C SER A 54 2.18 -18.04 1.94
N ASP A 55 2.63 -19.27 1.68
CA ASP A 55 3.53 -19.59 0.58
C ASP A 55 2.83 -19.39 -0.77
N ASP A 56 1.58 -19.88 -0.90
CA ASP A 56 0.76 -19.71 -2.11
C ASP A 56 0.49 -18.23 -2.40
N ALA A 57 0.17 -17.44 -1.37
CA ALA A 57 -0.02 -16.01 -1.50
C ALA A 57 1.26 -15.29 -1.97
N ALA A 58 2.42 -15.64 -1.41
CA ALA A 58 3.69 -15.04 -1.81
C ALA A 58 4.01 -15.34 -3.30
N ILE A 59 3.77 -16.57 -3.75
CA ILE A 59 3.94 -16.96 -5.16
C ILE A 59 3.01 -16.15 -6.07
N GLU A 60 1.73 -16.03 -5.71
CA GLU A 60 0.75 -15.27 -6.49
C GLU A 60 1.13 -13.78 -6.56
N ILE A 61 1.61 -13.20 -5.45
CA ILE A 61 2.10 -11.81 -5.41
C ILE A 61 3.28 -11.62 -6.37
N PHE A 62 4.32 -12.44 -6.28
CA PHE A 62 5.49 -12.31 -7.16
C PHE A 62 5.11 -12.46 -8.64
N THR A 63 4.19 -13.38 -8.94
CA THR A 63 3.66 -13.59 -10.30
C THR A 63 2.88 -12.37 -10.80
N LYS A 64 2.10 -11.70 -9.96
CA LYS A 64 1.38 -10.48 -10.36
C LYS A 64 2.33 -9.30 -10.54
N ILE A 65 3.30 -9.16 -9.65
CA ILE A 65 4.27 -8.07 -9.66
C ILE A 65 5.19 -8.14 -10.88
N SER A 66 5.64 -9.33 -11.28
CA SER A 66 6.51 -9.51 -12.44
C SER A 66 5.88 -8.96 -13.73
N ASN A 67 4.57 -9.16 -13.89
CA ASN A 67 3.80 -8.60 -15.00
C ASN A 67 3.63 -7.08 -14.87
N LYS A 68 3.39 -6.58 -13.66
CA LYS A 68 3.14 -5.15 -13.43
C LYS A 68 4.37 -4.26 -13.56
N LEU A 69 5.55 -4.73 -13.17
CA LEU A 69 6.80 -3.96 -13.28
C LEU A 69 7.17 -3.56 -14.72
N VAL A 70 6.56 -4.24 -15.69
CA VAL A 70 6.67 -3.93 -17.11
C VAL A 70 5.84 -2.70 -17.48
N GLU A 71 4.67 -2.56 -16.89
CA GLU A 71 3.65 -1.57 -17.24
C GLU A 71 3.83 -0.26 -16.47
N ILE A 72 4.27 -0.33 -15.21
CA ILE A 72 4.27 0.82 -14.30
C ILE A 72 5.66 1.19 -13.82
N ASP A 73 6.02 2.46 -13.91
CA ASP A 73 7.26 2.95 -13.31
C ASP A 73 7.12 3.03 -11.78
N VAL A 74 8.04 2.40 -11.05
CA VAL A 74 8.00 2.28 -9.59
C VAL A 74 9.26 2.94 -9.03
N LYS A 75 9.10 4.14 -8.46
CA LYS A 75 10.22 4.91 -7.89
C LYS A 75 10.79 4.29 -6.62
N ASN A 76 9.92 3.89 -5.69
CA ASN A 76 10.32 3.19 -4.46
C ASN A 76 9.68 1.81 -4.37
N PHE A 77 10.44 0.83 -4.85
CA PHE A 77 9.97 -0.54 -4.96
C PHE A 77 9.62 -1.16 -3.60
N LYS A 78 10.41 -0.90 -2.56
CA LYS A 78 10.18 -1.46 -1.22
C LYS A 78 8.82 -1.08 -0.66
N SER A 79 8.50 0.21 -0.69
CA SER A 79 7.22 0.71 -0.19
C SER A 79 6.06 0.20 -1.03
N TRP A 80 6.18 0.31 -2.36
CA TRP A 80 5.18 -0.21 -3.28
C TRP A 80 4.89 -1.70 -3.06
N LEU A 81 5.93 -2.52 -2.92
CA LEU A 81 5.82 -3.94 -2.64
C LEU A 81 5.13 -4.22 -1.31
N TYR A 82 5.49 -3.51 -0.23
CA TYR A 82 4.82 -3.66 1.06
C TYR A 82 3.31 -3.47 0.93
N HIS A 83 2.87 -2.43 0.21
CA HIS A 83 1.46 -2.10 0.06
C HIS A 83 0.72 -3.10 -0.81
N VAL A 84 1.30 -3.47 -1.94
CA VAL A 84 0.77 -4.51 -2.82
C VAL A 84 0.58 -5.81 -2.04
N THR A 85 1.59 -6.26 -1.30
CA THR A 85 1.50 -7.48 -0.48
C THR A 85 0.45 -7.35 0.63
N LYS A 86 0.43 -6.24 1.38
CA LYS A 86 -0.55 -6.01 2.44
C LYS A 86 -1.98 -6.08 1.90
N ASN A 87 -2.26 -5.37 0.80
CA ASN A 87 -3.58 -5.31 0.20
C ASN A 87 -3.99 -6.67 -0.36
N PHE A 88 -3.06 -7.37 -1.03
CA PHE A 88 -3.31 -8.73 -1.50
C PHE A 88 -3.73 -9.67 -0.37
N CYS A 89 -3.01 -9.63 0.76
CA CYS A 89 -3.35 -10.46 1.90
C CYS A 89 -4.72 -10.09 2.50
N LEU A 90 -4.99 -8.79 2.65
CA LEU A 90 -6.28 -8.30 3.16
C LEU A 90 -7.45 -8.68 2.26
N ASP A 91 -7.28 -8.62 0.94
CA ASP A 91 -8.33 -8.99 -0.02
C ASP A 91 -8.60 -10.51 0.02
N LYS A 92 -7.55 -11.33 0.11
CA LYS A 92 -7.70 -12.80 0.24
C LYS A 92 -8.38 -13.21 1.55
N VAL A 93 -8.11 -12.51 2.64
CA VAL A 93 -8.73 -12.78 3.95
C VAL A 93 -10.17 -12.25 4.02
N ASN A 94 -10.45 -11.10 3.40
CA ASN A 94 -11.79 -10.49 3.40
C ASN A 94 -12.67 -11.04 2.27
N LYS A 95 -13.25 -12.23 2.46
CA LYS A 95 -14.16 -12.90 1.50
C LYS A 95 -15.42 -12.08 1.09
N ASN A 96 -15.72 -10.97 1.76
CA ASN A 96 -16.91 -10.13 1.52
C ASN A 96 -16.65 -8.79 0.81
N ASN A 97 -15.39 -8.40 0.53
CA ASN A 97 -15.10 -7.14 -0.13
C ASN A 97 -14.57 -7.40 -1.55
N ASN A 98 -15.34 -6.98 -2.55
CA ASN A 98 -14.95 -6.91 -3.97
C ASN A 98 -13.87 -5.85 -4.25
N ILE A 99 -13.00 -5.54 -3.28
CA ILE A 99 -11.87 -4.65 -3.51
C ILE A 99 -10.87 -5.46 -4.33
N GLN A 100 -10.73 -5.12 -5.61
CA GLN A 100 -9.65 -5.64 -6.42
C GLN A 100 -8.37 -4.91 -6.03
N CYS A 101 -7.31 -5.66 -5.71
CA CYS A 101 -5.94 -5.17 -5.68
C CYS A 101 -5.62 -4.37 -6.94
N GLU A 102 -5.70 -3.05 -6.87
CA GLU A 102 -5.18 -2.20 -7.93
C GLU A 102 -3.69 -1.95 -7.67
N PHE A 103 -2.86 -2.51 -8.55
CA PHE A 103 -1.41 -2.27 -8.60
C PHE A 103 -1.17 -0.88 -9.19
N VAL A 104 -1.52 0.16 -8.44
CA VAL A 104 -1.40 1.55 -8.88
C VAL A 104 0.03 2.04 -8.59
N PRO A 105 0.65 2.82 -9.51
CA PRO A 105 1.89 3.53 -9.19
C PRO A 105 1.67 4.43 -7.97
N ILE A 106 2.56 4.32 -6.99
CA ILE A 106 2.57 5.14 -5.78
C ILE A 106 3.43 6.37 -6.09
N SER A 107 2.87 7.57 -5.98
CA SER A 107 3.64 8.82 -6.07
C SER A 107 4.56 9.03 -4.85
N ASP A 108 5.54 9.93 -4.93
CA ASP A 108 6.45 10.22 -3.80
C ASP A 108 5.68 10.80 -2.58
N ASP A 109 4.58 11.51 -2.85
CA ASP A 109 3.65 12.05 -1.84
C ASP A 109 2.78 10.97 -1.19
N ASP A 110 2.39 9.98 -1.99
CA ASP A 110 1.68 8.80 -1.56
C ASP A 110 2.57 7.95 -0.63
N GLU A 111 3.85 7.78 -0.92
CA GLU A 111 4.78 6.98 -0.11
C GLU A 111 4.90 7.44 1.36
N ASN A 112 5.06 8.75 1.59
CA ASN A 112 5.09 9.34 2.94
C ASN A 112 3.75 9.18 3.69
N LEU A 113 2.65 9.14 2.94
CA LEU A 113 1.31 8.98 3.47
C LEU A 113 0.96 7.51 3.74
N PHE A 114 1.47 6.59 2.93
CA PHE A 114 1.24 5.17 3.01
C PHE A 114 2.09 4.50 4.11
N MET A 115 3.24 5.06 4.45
CA MET A 115 3.98 4.74 5.68
C MET A 115 3.18 4.99 6.98
N GLN A 116 2.09 5.77 6.91
CA GLN A 116 1.19 6.08 8.04
C GLN A 116 -0.04 5.14 8.11
N PHE A 117 -0.27 4.30 7.09
CA PHE A 117 -1.46 3.43 6.98
C PHE A 117 -1.65 2.40 8.11
N PRO A 118 -0.59 1.72 8.60
CA PRO A 118 -0.76 0.75 9.68
C PRO A 118 -1.29 1.37 10.99
N GLN A 119 -1.33 2.70 11.10
CA GLN A 119 -1.67 3.41 12.33
C GLN A 119 -3.10 3.94 12.33
N PHE A 120 -3.60 4.37 11.16
CA PHE A 120 -5.00 4.77 11.01
C PHE A 120 -5.95 3.58 11.22
N ASP A 121 -5.60 2.40 10.69
CA ASP A 121 -6.33 1.16 10.95
C ASP A 121 -6.29 0.74 12.44
N ARG A 122 -5.20 1.08 13.17
CA ARG A 122 -5.05 0.79 14.61
C ARG A 122 -5.87 1.75 15.50
N LEU A 123 -6.03 3.01 15.08
CA LEU A 123 -6.84 4.01 15.78
C LEU A 123 -8.34 3.69 15.73
N MET A 124 -8.79 2.96 14.71
CA MET A 124 -10.18 2.52 14.57
C MET A 124 -10.58 1.39 15.55
N GLY A 125 -9.66 0.89 16.39
CA GLY A 125 -9.85 -0.41 17.04
C GLY A 125 -9.64 -0.52 18.55
N THR A 126 -9.27 0.51 19.32
CA THR A 126 -8.79 0.24 20.70
C THR A 126 -9.23 1.13 21.86
N ASN A 127 -9.86 2.30 21.70
CA ASN A 127 -10.38 3.10 22.82
C ASN A 127 -11.62 3.92 22.43
N GLU A 128 -12.69 3.92 23.24
CA GLU A 128 -13.92 4.69 22.99
C GLU A 128 -13.63 6.19 22.81
N ASP A 129 -12.75 6.75 23.65
CA ASP A 129 -12.30 8.16 23.56
C ASP A 129 -11.60 8.47 22.22
N GLN A 130 -10.85 7.52 21.66
CA GLN A 130 -10.17 7.70 20.38
C GLN A 130 -11.15 7.65 19.21
N VAL A 131 -12.21 6.84 19.32
CA VAL A 131 -13.28 6.78 18.32
C VAL A 131 -14.04 8.09 18.26
N GLU A 132 -14.38 8.69 19.41
CA GLU A 132 -15.08 9.98 19.44
C GLU A 132 -14.21 11.11 18.85
N LEU A 133 -12.93 11.16 19.22
CA LEU A 133 -11.96 12.10 18.65
C LEU A 133 -11.79 11.94 17.14
N LEU A 134 -11.79 10.71 16.64
CA LEU A 134 -11.73 10.42 15.21
C LEU A 134 -12.99 10.92 14.49
N GLN A 135 -14.17 10.72 15.07
CA GLN A 135 -15.43 11.23 14.52
C GLN A 135 -15.44 12.76 14.47
N GLU A 136 -14.94 13.43 15.51
CA GLU A 136 -14.76 14.88 15.48
C GLU A 136 -13.79 15.32 14.38
N ALA A 137 -12.65 14.64 14.23
CA ALA A 137 -11.68 14.95 13.19
C ALA A 137 -12.30 14.85 11.79
N VAL A 138 -13.08 13.78 11.54
CA VAL A 138 -13.81 13.60 10.27
C VAL A 138 -14.87 14.67 10.07
N ARG A 139 -15.50 15.18 11.14
CA ARG A 139 -16.47 16.30 11.07
C ARG A 139 -15.80 17.63 10.68
N LYS A 140 -14.50 17.80 10.91
CA LYS A 140 -13.74 19.01 10.55
C LYS A 140 -13.19 19.01 9.12
N LEU A 141 -13.29 17.88 8.41
CA LEU A 141 -12.88 17.79 7.01
C LEU A 141 -13.80 18.61 6.10
N ASP A 142 -13.25 19.05 4.98
CA ASP A 142 -14.07 19.63 3.92
C ASP A 142 -15.03 18.58 3.33
N PRO A 143 -16.14 19.00 2.67
CA PRO A 143 -17.15 18.06 2.18
C PRO A 143 -16.61 17.00 1.21
N GLU A 144 -15.66 17.35 0.33
CA GLU A 144 -15.08 16.42 -0.63
C GLU A 144 -14.16 15.41 0.07
N GLN A 145 -13.33 15.86 1.01
CA GLN A 145 -12.50 15.00 1.86
C GLN A 145 -13.33 14.03 2.68
N LYS A 146 -14.40 14.51 3.31
CA LYS A 146 -15.30 13.72 4.15
C LYS A 146 -15.99 12.62 3.33
N GLU A 147 -16.44 12.94 2.12
CA GLU A 147 -17.06 11.95 1.24
C GLU A 147 -16.04 10.90 0.75
N CYS A 148 -14.83 11.32 0.38
CA CYS A 148 -13.73 10.39 0.08
C CYS A 148 -13.44 9.42 1.24
N VAL A 149 -13.33 9.95 2.46
CA VAL A 149 -13.12 9.13 3.67
C VAL A 149 -14.29 8.16 3.86
N LYS A 150 -15.53 8.62 3.69
CA LYS A 150 -16.73 7.78 3.78
C LYS A 150 -16.70 6.63 2.79
N LEU A 151 -16.46 6.92 1.51
CA LEU A 151 -16.44 5.93 0.45
C LEU A 151 -15.30 4.92 0.65
N PHE A 152 -14.09 5.40 0.93
CA PHE A 152 -12.91 4.55 1.05
C PHE A 152 -12.92 3.72 2.34
N TYR A 153 -13.05 4.36 3.50
CA TYR A 153 -12.86 3.68 4.79
C TYR A 153 -14.08 2.92 5.27
N PHE A 154 -15.28 3.47 5.06
CA PHE A 154 -16.54 2.91 5.58
C PHE A 154 -17.24 2.04 4.55
N LYS A 155 -17.31 2.50 3.29
CA LYS A 155 -17.93 1.73 2.20
C LYS A 155 -16.97 0.83 1.43
N LYS A 156 -15.68 0.81 1.81
CA LYS A 156 -14.66 -0.08 1.24
C LYS A 156 -14.56 0.04 -0.28
N LYS A 157 -14.65 1.27 -0.81
CA LYS A 157 -14.53 1.54 -2.23
C LYS A 157 -13.07 1.69 -2.67
N SER A 158 -12.73 1.11 -3.82
CA SER A 158 -11.44 1.32 -4.48
C SER A 158 -11.31 2.76 -4.96
N TYR A 159 -10.09 3.16 -5.33
CA TYR A 159 -9.90 4.49 -5.90
C TYR A 159 -10.66 4.65 -7.23
N ASN A 160 -10.64 3.64 -8.10
CA ASN A 160 -11.41 3.64 -9.34
C ASN A 160 -12.93 3.71 -9.10
N GLU A 161 -13.45 2.94 -8.14
CA GLU A 161 -14.88 3.04 -7.80
C GLU A 161 -15.24 4.45 -7.30
N ILE A 162 -14.35 5.11 -6.55
CA ILE A 162 -14.56 6.51 -6.13
C ILE A 162 -14.50 7.45 -7.33
N MET A 163 -13.56 7.26 -8.26
CA MET A 163 -13.49 8.03 -9.51
C MET A 163 -14.80 7.92 -10.29
N GLU A 164 -15.35 6.72 -10.44
CA GLU A 164 -16.63 6.47 -11.12
C GLU A 164 -17.81 7.12 -10.38
N ILE A 165 -17.92 6.93 -9.06
CA ILE A 165 -19.02 7.48 -8.25
C ILE A 165 -18.99 9.01 -8.23
N LYS A 166 -17.80 9.61 -8.17
CA LYS A 166 -17.63 11.06 -8.02
C LYS A 166 -17.38 11.79 -9.33
N GLN A 167 -17.14 11.07 -10.41
CA GLN A 167 -16.66 11.59 -11.70
C GLN A 167 -15.41 12.47 -11.51
N TRP A 168 -14.47 11.98 -10.71
CA TRP A 168 -13.20 12.66 -10.44
C TRP A 168 -12.05 11.90 -11.11
N ASP A 169 -10.98 12.61 -11.43
CA ASP A 169 -9.73 11.98 -11.84
C ASP A 169 -9.01 11.34 -10.64
N MET A 170 -8.04 10.48 -10.97
CA MET A 170 -7.24 9.72 -10.02
C MET A 170 -6.49 10.66 -9.06
N ASP A 171 -5.95 11.77 -9.55
CA ASP A 171 -5.14 12.69 -8.76
C ASP A 171 -5.99 13.47 -7.74
N LYS A 172 -7.21 13.85 -8.12
CA LYS A 172 -8.18 14.46 -7.21
C LYS A 172 -8.60 13.49 -6.12
N VAL A 173 -8.89 12.22 -6.46
CA VAL A 173 -9.24 11.21 -5.44
C VAL A 173 -8.08 10.97 -4.46
N ARG A 174 -6.85 10.83 -4.97
CA ARG A 174 -5.64 10.71 -4.14
C ARG A 174 -5.46 11.91 -3.24
N SER A 175 -5.45 13.11 -3.80
CA SER A 175 -5.24 14.36 -3.06
C SER A 175 -6.29 14.57 -1.97
N ARG A 176 -7.57 14.23 -2.24
CA ARG A 176 -8.63 14.32 -1.22
C ARG A 176 -8.44 13.32 -0.09
N LEU A 177 -8.13 12.06 -0.38
CA LEU A 177 -7.84 11.07 0.66
C LEU A 177 -6.58 11.42 1.47
N GLN A 178 -5.55 11.91 0.80
CA GLN A 178 -4.31 12.35 1.43
C GLN A 178 -4.51 13.52 2.38
N ASN A 179 -5.14 14.59 1.89
CA ASN A 179 -5.39 15.77 2.72
C ASN A 179 -6.36 15.46 3.86
N ALA A 180 -7.36 14.61 3.64
CA ALA A 180 -8.26 14.15 4.70
C ALA A 180 -7.49 13.47 5.84
N ARG A 181 -6.58 12.54 5.51
CA ARG A 181 -5.74 11.84 6.51
C ARG A 181 -4.86 12.81 7.27
N ARG A 182 -4.14 13.68 6.55
CA ARG A 182 -3.25 14.67 7.16
C ARG A 182 -4.01 15.56 8.14
N ASN A 183 -5.21 16.01 7.74
CA ASN A 183 -6.07 16.84 8.58
C ASN A 183 -6.57 16.09 9.82
N ILE A 184 -6.90 14.79 9.70
CA ILE A 184 -7.27 13.97 10.85
C ILE A 184 -6.08 13.81 11.81
N ILE A 185 -4.89 13.47 11.30
CA ILE A 185 -3.70 13.28 12.14
C ILE A 185 -3.34 14.56 12.87
N MET A 186 -3.29 15.70 12.18
CA MET A 186 -3.06 17.00 12.82
C MET A 186 -4.11 17.34 13.88
N TYR A 187 -5.38 16.95 13.68
CA TYR A 187 -6.44 17.16 14.68
C TYR A 187 -6.22 16.32 15.94
N LEU A 188 -5.82 15.06 15.76
CA LEU A 188 -5.55 14.10 16.83
C LEU A 188 -4.29 14.47 17.62
N GLU A 189 -3.20 14.85 16.94
CA GLU A 189 -1.95 15.27 17.58
C GLU A 189 -2.14 16.51 18.46
N LYS A 190 -2.94 17.49 17.99
CA LYS A 190 -3.32 18.67 18.79
C LYS A 190 -4.06 18.33 20.08
N ARG A 191 -4.60 17.13 20.20
CA ARG A 191 -5.34 16.62 21.38
C ARG A 191 -4.56 15.56 22.15
N GLY A 192 -3.24 15.47 21.93
CA GLY A 192 -2.36 14.56 22.67
C GLY A 192 -2.37 13.11 22.17
N VAL A 193 -3.09 12.82 21.07
CA VAL A 193 -3.04 11.50 20.44
C VAL A 193 -1.88 11.47 19.45
N HIS A 194 -0.75 10.92 19.88
CA HIS A 194 0.43 10.79 19.04
C HIS A 194 0.31 9.58 18.11
N VAL A 195 0.03 9.86 16.84
CA VAL A 195 0.15 8.88 15.76
C VAL A 195 1.64 8.84 15.38
N LYS A 196 2.43 8.00 16.06
CA LYS A 196 3.90 7.93 15.88
C LYS A 196 4.26 7.71 14.42
N THR A 197 4.56 8.77 13.67
CA THR A 197 5.20 8.66 12.36
C THR A 197 6.49 7.86 12.53
N SER A 198 6.60 6.73 11.84
CA SER A 198 7.90 6.07 11.72
C SER A 198 8.81 7.07 11.02
N LYS A 199 9.71 7.69 11.79
CA LYS A 199 10.87 8.36 11.22
C LYS A 199 11.58 7.33 10.36
N VAL A 200 11.68 7.65 9.07
CA VAL A 200 12.65 7.07 8.14
C VAL A 200 14.04 7.33 8.70
#